data_AF-A0A857FJ13-F1
#
_entry.id   AF-A0A857FJ13-F1
#
_cell.length_a   1.000
_cell.length_b   1.000
_cell.length_c   1.000
_cell.angle_alpha   90.00
_cell.angle_beta   90.00
_cell.angle_gamma   90.00
#
_symmetry.space_group_name_H-M   'P 1'
#
loop_
_entity.id
_entity.type
_entity.pdbx_description
1 polymer ?
#
loop_
_entity_poly.entity_id
_entity_poly.type
_entity_poly.pdbx_seq_one_letter_code
_entity_poly.pdbx_strand_id
1 'polypeptide(L)' 'MTQLSDAAEPEHLTRTTSWMEQVELHMRAHNSAPLTSRQHERLQIARANGVEPWAAFDQIVGADNVQF' A
#
# COMPACT_ATOMS: atom_id res chain seq x y z
N MET A 1 5.24 -40.87 21.98
CA MET A 1 4.24 -40.19 21.15
C MET A 1 4.22 -38.74 21.57
N THR A 2 5.00 -37.90 20.89
CA THR A 2 5.01 -36.45 21.16
C THR A 2 4.01 -35.86 20.19
N GLN A 3 2.84 -35.49 20.71
CA GLN A 3 1.81 -34.78 19.98
C GLN A 3 2.34 -33.37 19.71
N LEU A 4 2.90 -33.14 18.52
CA LEU A 4 3.11 -31.79 18.02
C LEU A 4 1.72 -31.15 17.90
N SER A 5 1.37 -30.31 18.87
CA SER A 5 0.42 -29.24 18.63
C SER A 5 1.04 -28.35 17.55
N ASP A 6 0.65 -28.60 16.31
CA ASP A 6 0.96 -27.74 15.17
C ASP A 6 0.17 -26.43 15.37
N ALA A 7 0.76 -25.54 16.16
CA ALA A 7 0.36 -24.14 16.17
C ALA A 7 0.69 -23.60 14.78
N ALA A 8 -0.26 -23.76 13.85
CA ALA A 8 -0.19 -23.11 12.55
C ALA A 8 0.04 -21.62 12.83
N GLU A 9 1.26 -21.16 12.56
CA GLU A 9 1.57 -19.74 12.65
C GLU A 9 0.54 -19.03 11.78
N PRO A 10 -0.21 -18.08 12.35
CA PRO A 10 -1.36 -17.57 11.65
C PRO A 10 -0.89 -16.92 10.35
N GLU A 11 -1.36 -17.44 9.21
CA GLU A 11 -1.02 -16.96 7.86
C GLU A 11 -1.29 -15.45 7.67
N HIS A 12 -2.05 -14.85 8.60
CA HIS A 12 -2.28 -13.41 8.70
C HIS A 12 -1.09 -12.59 9.25
N LEU A 13 -0.10 -13.20 9.92
CA LEU A 13 1.13 -12.53 10.36
C LEU A 13 2.24 -12.53 9.30
N THR A 14 2.16 -13.43 8.31
CA THR A 14 3.17 -13.58 7.25
C THR A 14 2.75 -12.95 5.92
N ARG A 15 1.54 -12.37 5.83
CA ARG A 15 1.08 -11.70 4.62
C ARG A 15 1.84 -10.38 4.42
N THR A 16 2.88 -10.44 3.58
CA THR A 16 3.56 -9.25 3.08
C THR A 16 2.56 -8.37 2.36
N THR A 17 2.35 -7.14 2.87
CA THR A 17 1.47 -6.16 2.23
C THR A 17 2.05 -5.78 0.88
N SER A 18 1.26 -5.91 -0.19
CA SER A 18 1.69 -5.54 -1.53
C SER A 18 1.94 -4.04 -1.64
N TRP A 19 2.77 -3.65 -2.59
CA TRP A 19 3.12 -2.23 -2.82
C TRP A 19 1.88 -1.33 -2.97
N MET A 20 0.85 -1.77 -3.71
CA MET A 20 -0.39 -1.01 -3.88
C MET A 20 -1.22 -0.96 -2.59
N GLU A 21 -1.31 -2.06 -1.85
CA GLU A 21 -1.99 -2.07 -0.54
C GLU A 21 -1.31 -1.10 0.44
N GLN A 22 0.03 -0.95 0.39
CA GLN A 22 0.74 0.03 1.20
C GLN A 22 0.37 1.48 0.84
N VAL A 23 0.22 1.79 -0.46
CA VAL A 23 -0.26 3.10 -0.93
C VAL A 23 -1.69 3.35 -0.46
N GLU A 24 -2.58 2.38 -0.61
CA GLU A 24 -3.99 2.52 -0.17
C GLU A 24 -4.12 2.69 1.34
N LEU A 25 -3.28 2.00 2.14
CA LEU A 25 -3.22 2.20 3.59
C LEU A 25 -2.80 3.63 3.93
N HIS A 26 -1.80 4.18 3.23
CA HIS A 26 -1.41 5.58 3.38
C HIS A 26 -2.55 6.53 3.00
N MET A 27 -3.20 6.31 1.86
CA MET A 27 -4.36 7.10 1.44
C MET A 27 -5.46 7.13 2.52
N ARG A 28 -5.78 5.98 3.13
CA ARG A 28 -6.75 5.90 4.22
C ARG A 28 -6.30 6.66 5.47
N ALA A 29 -5.02 6.52 5.86
CA ALA A 29 -4.46 7.25 6.99
C ALA A 29 -4.53 8.78 6.78
N HIS A 30 -4.44 9.23 5.53
CA HIS A 30 -4.52 10.63 5.12
C HIS A 30 -5.92 11.09 4.65
N ASN A 31 -6.96 10.26 4.80
CA ASN A 31 -8.32 10.54 4.30
C ASN A 31 -8.37 11.00 2.83
N SER A 32 -7.48 10.47 1.99
CA SER A 32 -7.40 10.86 0.59
C SER A 32 -8.61 10.38 -0.20
N ALA A 33 -8.99 11.16 -1.21
CA ALA A 33 -10.00 10.76 -2.17
C ALA A 33 -9.58 9.47 -2.93
N PRO A 34 -10.54 8.69 -3.46
CA PRO A 34 -10.23 7.54 -4.31
C PRO A 34 -9.32 7.91 -5.49
N LEU A 35 -8.42 7.00 -5.87
CA LEU A 35 -7.51 7.21 -6.99
C LEU A 35 -8.28 7.44 -8.29
N THR A 36 -7.90 8.50 -9.01
CA THR A 36 -8.29 8.67 -10.42
C THR A 36 -7.55 7.65 -11.29
N SER A 37 -8.08 7.35 -12.49
CA SER A 37 -7.42 6.45 -13.45
C SER A 37 -6.00 6.88 -13.78
N ARG A 38 -5.77 8.21 -13.90
CA ARG A 38 -4.44 8.78 -14.17
C ARG A 38 -3.47 8.59 -13.01
N GLN A 39 -3.93 8.78 -11.76
CA GLN A 39 -3.10 8.53 -10.58
C GLN A 39 -2.76 7.04 -10.45
N HIS A 40 -3.71 6.16 -10.77
CA HIS A 40 -3.49 4.71 -10.78
C HIS A 40 -2.38 4.32 -11.78
N GLU A 41 -2.44 4.82 -13.01
CA GLU A 41 -1.40 4.59 -14.02
C GLU A 41 -0.03 5.12 -13.57
N ARG A 42 0.02 6.34 -13.03
CA ARG A 42 1.26 6.92 -12.50
C ARG A 42 1.84 6.10 -11.34
N LEU A 43 1.01 5.54 -10.47
CA LEU A 43 1.45 4.66 -9.38
C LEU A 43 2.04 3.35 -9.90
N GLN A 44 1.46 2.77 -10.96
CA GLN A 44 2.03 1.58 -11.60
C GLN A 44 3.41 1.86 -12.20
N ILE A 45 3.58 3.01 -12.84
CA ILE A 45 4.87 3.45 -13.37
C ILE A 45 5.87 3.69 -12.23
N ALA A 46 5.47 4.33 -11.13
CA ALA A 46 6.32 4.55 -9.97
C ALA A 46 6.81 3.23 -9.36
N ARG A 47 5.90 2.26 -9.20
CA ARG A 47 6.24 0.90 -8.77
C ARG A 47 7.24 0.23 -9.70
N ALA A 48 7.04 0.33 -11.02
CA ALA A 48 7.94 -0.25 -12.00
C ALA A 48 9.35 0.38 -11.97
N ASN A 49 9.44 1.65 -11.58
CA ASN A 49 10.71 2.36 -11.39
C ASN A 49 11.35 2.15 -10.00
N GLY A 50 10.77 1.28 -9.16
CA GLY A 50 11.31 1.01 -7.81
C GLY A 50 11.13 2.16 -6.82
N VAL A 51 10.18 3.06 -7.06
CA VAL A 51 9.85 4.11 -6.10
C VAL A 51 9.15 3.48 -4.90
N GLU A 52 9.55 3.88 -3.70
CA GLU A 52 8.90 3.45 -2.47
C GLU A 52 7.43 3.91 -2.42
N PRO A 53 6.52 3.11 -1.86
CA PRO A 53 5.09 3.39 -1.94
C PRO A 53 4.68 4.69 -1.24
N TRP A 54 5.29 5.06 -0.10
CA TRP A 54 5.01 6.35 0.56
C TRP A 54 5.50 7.55 -0.27
N ALA A 55 6.68 7.44 -0.88
CA ALA A 55 7.21 8.49 -1.75
C ALA A 55 6.36 8.65 -3.02
N ALA A 56 5.82 7.55 -3.56
CA ALA A 56 4.90 7.59 -4.68
C ALA A 56 3.55 8.21 -4.30
N PHE A 57 3.02 7.89 -3.10
CA PHE A 57 1.83 8.54 -2.55
C PHE A 57 2.01 10.06 -2.48
N ASP A 58 3.09 10.56 -1.86
CA ASP A 58 3.30 12.01 -1.71
C ASP A 58 3.36 12.74 -3.06
N GLN A 59 4.07 12.16 -4.04
CA GLN A 59 4.29 12.77 -5.35
C GLN A 59 3.07 12.70 -6.30
N ILE A 60 2.19 11.72 -6.12
CA ILE A 60 1.12 11.43 -7.08
C ILE A 60 -0.27 11.74 -6.49
N VAL A 61 -0.45 11.51 -5.20
CA VAL A 61 -1.72 11.67 -4.47
C VAL A 61 -1.64 12.85 -3.50
N GLY A 62 -0.56 12.92 -2.70
CA GLY A 62 -0.35 13.96 -1.70
C GLY A 62 -0.29 15.38 -2.28
N ALA A 63 0.23 15.52 -3.51
CA ALA A 63 0.25 16.80 -4.22
C ALA A 63 -1.14 17.37 -4.54
N ASP A 64 -2.18 16.53 -4.65
CA ASP A 64 -3.56 16.95 -4.92
C ASP A 64 -4.40 17.14 -3.64
N ASN A 65 -3.89 16.74 -2.47
CA ASN A 65 -4.59 16.82 -1.18
C ASN A 65 -4.47 18.17 -0.46
N VAL A 66 -3.94 19.22 -1.10
CA VAL A 66 -3.99 20.58 -0.55
C VAL A 66 -5.36 21.20 -0.86
N GLN A 67 -6.42 20.67 -0.25
CA GLN A 67 -7.68 21.39 -0.14
C GLN A 67 -7.57 22.34 1.06
N PHE A 68 -7.44 23.65 0.78
CA PHE A 68 -7.65 24.73 1.75
C PHE A 68 -9.11 24.80 2.19
#